data_AF-A0A0F9F464-F1
#
_entry.id   AF-A0A0F9F464-F1
#
_cell.length_a   1.000
_cell.length_b   1.000
_cell.length_c   1.000
_cell.angle_alpha   90.00
_cell.angle_beta   90.00
_cell.angle_gamma   90.00
#
_symmetry.space_group_name_H-M   'P 1'
#
loop_
_entity.id
_entity.type
_entity.pdbx_description
1 polymer ?
#
loop_
_entity_poly.entity_id
_entity_poly.type
_entity_poly.pdbx_seq_one_letter_code
_entity_poly.pdbx_strand_id
1 'polypeptide(L)'
;MEEIIVEGWKGKGETRISQSLNDFRIIEVRKEKETGEIKESIHFVGKEIVNKVWEMFLDKCDLEKEYKYRFLIRKWIELNKINEKYNLTIEQMIECFNGGKYRKLEYFPFYYSLKILEVKQKIIYYGRGGCKRISQY
;
A
#
# COMPACT_ATOMS: atom_id res chain seq x y z
N MET A 1 20.75 9.96 -0.31
CA MET A 1 19.45 9.29 -0.13
C MET A 1 18.66 10.10 0.87
N GLU A 2 17.47 10.54 0.49
CA GLU A 2 16.57 11.26 1.38
C GLU A 2 15.64 10.22 2.02
N GLU A 3 15.62 10.16 3.34
CA GLU A 3 14.71 9.31 4.11
C GLU A 3 13.54 10.16 4.58
N ILE A 4 12.32 9.72 4.27
CA ILE A 4 11.11 10.40 4.72
C ILE A 4 10.50 9.59 5.86
N ILE A 5 10.33 10.24 7.01
CA ILE A 5 9.72 9.65 8.21
C ILE A 5 8.22 9.97 8.17
N VAL A 6 7.41 8.93 8.28
CA VAL A 6 5.95 9.02 8.41
C VAL A 6 5.57 8.56 9.80
N GLU A 7 4.89 9.40 10.56
CA GLU A 7 4.33 8.98 11.84
C GLU A 7 3.33 7.84 11.63
N GLY A 8 3.47 6.76 12.40
CA GLY A 8 2.66 5.57 12.27
C GLY A 8 1.21 5.79 12.69
N TRP A 9 0.33 4.94 12.18
CA TRP A 9 -1.10 5.00 12.45
C TRP A 9 -1.37 4.87 13.97
N LYS A 10 -2.00 5.91 14.56
CA LYS A 10 -2.38 6.00 15.99
C LYS A 10 -1.22 6.12 16.99
N GLY A 11 -0.06 6.67 16.61
CA GLY A 11 1.01 7.01 17.57
C GLY A 11 1.70 5.80 18.22
N LYS A 12 1.67 4.63 17.57
CA LYS A 12 2.25 3.36 18.08
C LYS A 12 3.43 2.84 17.27
N GLY A 13 4.02 3.70 16.44
CA GLY A 13 5.14 3.35 15.58
C GLY A 13 5.50 4.47 14.62
N GLU A 14 6.51 4.21 13.81
CA GLU A 14 6.96 5.08 12.71
C GLU A 14 7.13 4.21 11.45
N THR A 15 6.95 4.81 10.28
CA THR A 15 7.29 4.19 9.00
C THR A 15 8.32 5.07 8.32
N ARG A 16 9.51 4.53 8.10
CA ARG A 16 10.58 5.23 7.38
C ARG A 16 10.63 4.72 5.96
N ILE A 17 10.66 5.62 4.99
CA ILE A 17 10.72 5.29 3.57
C ILE A 17 11.96 5.93 2.96
N SER A 18 12.83 5.10 2.39
CA SER A 18 13.97 5.55 1.60
C SER A 18 13.86 5.02 0.16
N GLN A 19 14.40 5.80 -0.78
CA GLN A 19 14.35 5.46 -2.20
C GLN A 19 15.75 5.12 -2.71
N SER A 20 15.89 3.97 -3.39
CA SER A 20 17.11 3.58 -4.11
C SER A 20 16.90 3.68 -5.63
N LEU A 21 17.81 3.11 -6.43
CA LEU A 21 17.74 3.16 -7.89
C LEU A 21 16.48 2.46 -8.44
N ASN A 22 16.16 1.26 -7.96
CA ASN A 22 15.08 0.43 -8.53
C ASN A 22 13.92 0.17 -7.55
N ASP A 23 14.12 0.45 -6.27
CA ASP A 23 13.18 0.10 -5.21
C ASP A 23 12.98 1.23 -4.18
N PHE A 24 12.00 1.00 -3.33
CA PHE A 24 11.76 1.70 -2.09
C PHE A 24 11.98 0.72 -0.95
N ARG A 25 12.73 1.16 0.06
CA ARG A 25 12.89 0.46 1.33
C ARG A 25 11.94 1.09 2.33
N ILE A 26 11.05 0.28 2.90
CA ILE A 26 10.13 0.66 3.97
C ILE A 26 10.57 -0.04 5.26
N ILE A 27 10.73 0.73 6.34
CA ILE A 27 10.97 0.22 7.68
C ILE A 27 9.75 0.55 8.53
N GLU A 28 9.02 -0.48 8.96
CA GLU A 28 7.95 -0.32 9.95
C GLU A 28 8.52 -0.58 11.34
N VAL A 29 8.50 0.43 12.19
CA VAL A 29 8.89 0.33 13.60
C VAL A 29 7.60 0.27 14.41
N ARG A 30 7.37 -0.83 15.11
CA ARG A 30 6.16 -1.03 15.92
C ARG A 30 6.54 -1.36 17.35
N LYS A 31 5.86 -0.70 18.30
CA LYS A 31 5.96 -1.06 19.71
C LYS A 31 4.97 -2.19 20.01
N GLU A 32 5.47 -3.34 20.45
CA GLU A 32 4.62 -4.43 20.92
C GLU A 32 3.83 -4.00 22.16
N LYS A 33 2.53 -4.30 22.14
CA LYS A 33 1.61 -3.84 23.18
C LYS A 33 1.89 -4.51 24.53
N GLU A 34 2.28 -5.78 24.50
CA GLU A 34 2.40 -6.62 25.69
C GLU A 34 3.79 -6.50 26.35
N THR A 35 4.85 -6.51 25.53
CA THR A 35 6.24 -6.46 26.00
C THR A 35 6.80 -5.04 26.07
N GLY A 36 6.20 -4.10 25.32
CA GLY A 36 6.75 -2.76 25.14
C GLY A 36 7.99 -2.73 24.23
N GLU A 37 8.43 -3.87 23.69
CA GLU A 37 9.58 -3.97 22.80
C GLU A 37 9.33 -3.24 21.48
N ILE A 38 10.38 -2.63 20.94
CA ILE A 38 10.36 -2.03 19.61
C ILE A 38 10.83 -3.08 18.61
N LYS A 39 9.98 -3.43 17.66
CA LYS A 39 10.30 -4.34 16.56
C LYS A 39 10.31 -3.60 15.25
N GLU A 40 11.35 -3.85 14.46
CA GLU A 40 11.48 -3.33 13.11
C GLU A 40 11.15 -4.41 12.07
N SER A 41 10.43 -4.04 11.02
CA SER A 41 10.18 -4.89 9.85
C SER A 41 10.60 -4.15 8.59
N ILE A 42 11.45 -4.78 7.79
CA ILE A 42 11.99 -4.20 6.55
C ILE A 42 11.28 -4.81 5.36
N HIS A 43 10.81 -3.95 4.46
CA HIS A 43 10.12 -4.30 3.23
C HIS A 43 10.75 -3.59 2.04
N PHE A 44 10.76 -4.27 0.91
CA PHE A 44 11.22 -3.71 -0.36
C PHE A 44 10.09 -3.73 -1.37
N VAL A 45 9.88 -2.60 -2.05
CA VAL A 45 8.86 -2.45 -3.09
C VAL A 45 9.51 -1.86 -4.33
N GLY A 46 9.44 -2.57 -5.45
CA GLY A 46 9.96 -2.09 -6.73
C GLY A 46 9.22 -0.84 -7.22
N LYS A 47 9.94 0.10 -7.83
CA LYS A 47 9.36 1.31 -8.42
C LYS A 47 8.27 1.02 -9.44
N GLU A 48 8.43 -0.07 -10.20
CA GLU A 48 7.45 -0.52 -11.18
C GLU A 48 6.07 -0.78 -10.54
N ILE A 49 6.04 -1.42 -9.37
CA ILE A 49 4.77 -1.71 -8.66
C ILE A 49 4.12 -0.41 -8.23
N VAL A 50 4.89 0.53 -7.67
CA VAL A 50 4.38 1.84 -7.25
C VAL A 50 3.81 2.62 -8.44
N ASN A 51 4.50 2.56 -9.58
CA ASN A 51 4.04 3.21 -10.81
C ASN A 51 2.75 2.58 -11.33
N LYS A 52 2.63 1.25 -11.35
CA LYS A 52 1.38 0.58 -11.74
C LYS A 52 0.22 0.95 -10.82
N VAL A 53 0.46 1.04 -9.51
CA VAL A 53 -0.58 1.53 -8.57
C VAL A 53 -0.94 2.97 -8.90
N TRP A 54 0.03 3.84 -9.21
CA TRP A 54 -0.25 5.21 -9.60
C TRP A 54 -1.07 5.31 -10.90
N GLU A 55 -0.70 4.55 -11.93
CA GLU A 55 -1.43 4.46 -13.19
C GLU A 55 -2.88 3.98 -12.98
N MET A 56 -3.08 3.00 -12.10
CA MET A 56 -4.43 2.57 -11.69
C MET A 56 -5.23 3.73 -11.09
N PHE A 57 -4.63 4.56 -10.23
CA PHE A 57 -5.32 5.76 -9.71
C PHE A 57 -5.61 6.77 -10.81
N LEU A 58 -4.72 6.94 -11.80
CA LEU A 58 -4.95 7.85 -12.90
C LEU A 58 -6.13 7.44 -13.78
N ASP A 59 -6.24 6.15 -14.05
CA ASP A 59 -7.24 5.55 -14.94
C ASP A 59 -8.59 5.31 -14.24
N LYS A 60 -8.59 4.88 -12.97
CA LYS A 60 -9.80 4.38 -12.29
C LYS A 60 -10.31 5.25 -11.14
N CYS A 61 -9.59 6.29 -10.74
CA CYS A 61 -9.94 7.10 -9.58
C CYS A 61 -10.04 8.60 -9.93
N ASP A 62 -11.25 9.14 -9.90
CA ASP A 62 -11.48 10.59 -10.03
C ASP A 62 -10.69 11.42 -9.01
N LEU A 63 -10.32 12.66 -9.37
CA LEU A 63 -9.69 13.60 -8.44
C LEU A 63 -10.64 13.89 -7.27
N GLU A 64 -10.07 14.01 -6.07
CA GLU A 64 -10.74 14.40 -4.83
C GLU A 64 -11.91 13.51 -4.37
N LYS A 65 -12.12 12.38 -5.02
CA LYS A 65 -13.12 11.38 -4.62
C LYS A 65 -12.47 10.28 -3.77
N GLU A 66 -13.12 9.94 -2.67
CA GLU A 66 -12.68 8.83 -1.81
C GLU A 66 -13.13 7.49 -2.39
N TYR A 67 -12.17 6.56 -2.52
CA TYR A 67 -12.40 5.18 -2.91
C TYR A 67 -12.07 4.25 -1.76
N LYS A 68 -12.97 3.30 -1.47
CA LYS A 68 -12.77 2.33 -0.40
C LYS A 68 -11.86 1.18 -0.84
N TYR A 69 -11.22 0.56 0.15
CA TYR A 69 -10.33 -0.58 0.00
C TYR A 69 -10.81 -1.64 -1.00
N ARG A 70 -12.05 -2.14 -0.87
CA ARG A 70 -12.56 -3.22 -1.73
C ARG A 70 -12.58 -2.84 -3.21
N PHE A 71 -12.89 -1.58 -3.52
CA PHE A 71 -12.84 -1.06 -4.89
C PHE A 71 -11.41 -1.02 -5.41
N LEU A 72 -10.48 -0.47 -4.63
CA LEU A 72 -9.07 -0.35 -5.02
C LEU A 72 -8.43 -1.73 -5.26
N ILE A 73 -8.69 -2.69 -4.37
CA ILE A 73 -8.20 -4.07 -4.53
C ILE A 73 -8.79 -4.74 -5.76
N ARG A 74 -10.09 -4.57 -6.01
CA ARG A 74 -10.71 -5.10 -7.24
C ARG A 74 -9.97 -4.58 -8.48
N LYS A 75 -9.71 -3.26 -8.55
CA LYS A 75 -9.01 -2.66 -9.68
C LYS A 75 -7.56 -3.12 -9.80
N TRP A 76 -6.87 -3.32 -8.67
CA TRP A 76 -5.53 -3.89 -8.65
C TRP A 76 -5.48 -5.34 -9.19
N ILE A 77 -6.43 -6.18 -8.76
CA ILE A 77 -6.56 -7.57 -9.21
C ILE A 77 -6.86 -7.62 -10.71
N GLU A 78 -7.81 -6.83 -11.17
CA GLU A 78 -8.19 -6.74 -12.59
C GLU A 78 -7.01 -6.30 -13.46
N LEU A 79 -6.27 -5.26 -13.06
CA LEU A 79 -5.14 -4.71 -13.81
C LEU A 79 -3.99 -5.72 -13.97
N ASN A 80 -3.72 -6.51 -12.93
CA ASN A 80 -2.58 -7.43 -12.90
C ASN A 80 -2.98 -8.89 -13.13
N LYS A 81 -4.26 -9.17 -13.37
CA LYS A 81 -4.81 -10.52 -13.55
C LYS A 81 -4.40 -11.49 -12.44
N ILE A 82 -4.32 -10.99 -11.20
CA ILE A 82 -3.79 -11.75 -10.06
C ILE A 82 -4.62 -13.01 -9.81
N ASN A 83 -5.94 -12.89 -9.97
CA ASN A 83 -6.86 -14.01 -9.80
C ASN A 83 -6.58 -15.17 -10.77
N GLU A 84 -6.16 -14.88 -12.01
CA GLU A 84 -5.82 -15.89 -13.02
C GLU A 84 -4.58 -16.69 -12.60
N LYS A 85 -3.55 -16.01 -12.08
CA LYS A 85 -2.30 -16.64 -11.58
C LYS A 85 -2.56 -17.71 -10.52
N TYR A 86 -3.61 -17.55 -9.72
CA TYR A 86 -3.95 -18.46 -8.63
C TYR A 86 -5.20 -19.32 -8.89
N ASN A 87 -5.75 -19.25 -10.11
CA ASN A 87 -7.00 -19.93 -10.48
C ASN A 87 -8.15 -19.67 -9.49
N LEU A 88 -8.34 -18.39 -9.14
CA LEU A 88 -9.40 -17.92 -8.25
C LEU A 88 -10.33 -16.96 -8.98
N THR A 89 -11.56 -16.84 -8.48
CA THR A 89 -12.44 -15.72 -8.85
C THR A 89 -11.93 -14.40 -8.27
N ILE A 90 -12.34 -13.28 -8.85
CA ILE A 90 -12.02 -11.94 -8.32
C ILE A 90 -12.47 -11.82 -6.86
N GLU A 91 -13.69 -12.28 -6.51
CA GLU A 91 -14.18 -12.20 -5.13
C GLU A 91 -13.32 -13.01 -4.15
N GLN A 92 -12.97 -14.26 -4.52
CA GLN A 92 -12.06 -15.08 -3.69
C GLN A 92 -10.70 -14.41 -3.52
N MET A 93 -10.19 -13.77 -4.57
CA MET A 93 -8.93 -13.04 -4.49
C MET A 93 -9.04 -11.80 -3.60
N ILE A 94 -10.13 -11.04 -3.68
CA ILE A 94 -10.38 -9.92 -2.76
C ILE A 94 -10.36 -10.40 -1.30
N GLU A 95 -11.01 -11.53 -0.99
CA GLU A 95 -10.97 -12.09 0.36
C GLU A 95 -9.58 -12.54 0.79
N CYS A 96 -8.74 -13.00 -0.15
CA CYS A 96 -7.34 -13.30 0.14
C CYS A 96 -6.55 -12.07 0.60
N PHE A 97 -6.91 -10.87 0.14
CA PHE A 97 -6.29 -9.62 0.58
C PHE A 97 -6.82 -9.19 1.98
N ASN A 98 -8.02 -9.63 2.38
CA ASN A 98 -8.66 -9.39 3.68
C ASN A 98 -8.22 -10.35 4.81
N GLY A 99 -6.99 -10.89 4.75
CA GLY A 99 -6.47 -11.78 5.81
C GLY A 99 -6.24 -13.23 5.39
N GLY A 100 -6.37 -13.56 4.10
CA GLY A 100 -6.18 -14.92 3.60
C GLY A 100 -4.74 -15.31 3.27
N LYS A 101 -4.61 -16.52 2.72
CA LYS A 101 -3.35 -17.24 2.44
C LYS A 101 -2.32 -16.45 1.60
N TYR A 102 -2.78 -15.52 0.77
CA TYR A 102 -1.93 -14.77 -0.17
C TYR A 102 -1.67 -13.31 0.21
N ARG A 103 -2.14 -12.88 1.38
CA ARG A 103 -1.95 -11.51 1.85
C ARG A 103 -0.48 -11.08 1.85
N LYS A 104 0.43 -11.98 2.23
CA LYS A 104 1.87 -11.64 2.26
C LYS A 104 2.43 -11.34 0.88
N LEU A 105 1.99 -12.08 -0.14
CA LEU A 105 2.54 -12.05 -1.49
C LEU A 105 1.95 -10.92 -2.33
N GLU A 106 0.64 -10.66 -2.18
CA GLU A 106 -0.08 -9.81 -3.13
C GLU A 106 -0.62 -8.51 -2.47
N TYR A 107 -0.96 -8.53 -1.18
CA TYR A 107 -1.50 -7.35 -0.49
C TYR A 107 -0.40 -6.38 -0.02
N PHE A 108 0.69 -6.86 0.58
CA PHE A 108 1.72 -5.96 1.10
C PHE A 108 2.40 -5.10 0.02
N PRO A 109 2.74 -5.61 -1.18
CA PRO A 109 3.28 -4.77 -2.24
C PRO A 109 2.34 -3.64 -2.63
N PHE A 110 1.03 -3.92 -2.74
CA PHE A 110 0.01 -2.91 -3.00
C PHE A 110 -0.10 -1.90 -1.84
N TYR A 111 -0.19 -2.39 -0.59
CA TYR A 111 -0.32 -1.55 0.61
C TYR A 111 0.86 -0.58 0.77
N TYR A 112 2.09 -1.05 0.65
CA TYR A 112 3.26 -0.20 0.77
C TYR A 112 3.39 0.79 -0.39
N SER A 113 2.91 0.42 -1.58
CA SER A 113 2.80 1.37 -2.70
C SER A 113 1.87 2.54 -2.37
N LEU A 114 0.74 2.30 -1.68
CA LEU A 114 -0.13 3.38 -1.21
C LEU A 114 0.60 4.29 -0.21
N LYS A 115 1.38 3.72 0.72
CA LYS A 115 2.17 4.51 1.68
C LYS A 115 3.22 5.38 0.99
N ILE A 116 3.89 4.85 -0.03
CA ILE A 116 4.85 5.61 -0.84
C ILE A 116 4.14 6.75 -1.59
N LEU A 117 2.98 6.49 -2.18
CA LEU A 117 2.20 7.52 -2.89
C LEU A 117 1.65 8.60 -1.95
N GLU A 118 1.27 8.23 -0.73
CA GLU A 118 0.87 9.16 0.32
C GLU A 118 2.01 10.12 0.68
N VAL A 119 3.22 9.59 0.91
CA VAL A 119 4.41 10.41 1.18
C VAL A 119 4.77 11.33 0.01
N LYS A 120 4.57 10.85 -1.22
CA LYS A 120 4.77 11.65 -2.44
C LYS A 120 3.65 12.68 -2.68
N GLN A 121 2.72 12.85 -1.75
CA GLN A 121 1.59 13.78 -1.85
C GLN A 121 0.77 13.56 -3.13
N LYS A 122 0.62 12.31 -3.56
CA LYS A 122 -0.22 11.92 -4.70
C LYS A 122 -1.60 11.46 -4.28
N ILE A 123 -1.70 10.90 -3.07
CA ILE A 123 -2.94 10.42 -2.48
C ILE A 123 -3.02 10.80 -0.99
N ILE A 124 -4.21 10.77 -0.43
CA ILE A 124 -4.46 10.74 1.02
C ILE A 124 -4.93 9.32 1.38
N TYR A 125 -4.29 8.69 2.37
CA TYR A 125 -4.70 7.37 2.88
C TYR A 125 -5.50 7.52 4.18
N TYR A 126 -6.76 7.10 4.15
CA TYR A 126 -7.64 7.08 5.31
C TYR A 126 -7.48 5.77 6.09
N GLY A 127 -7.54 5.87 7.42
CA GLY A 127 -7.25 4.76 8.32
C GLY A 127 -8.07 3.47 8.18
N ARG A 128 -9.22 3.50 7.50
CA ARG A 128 -10.02 2.29 7.18
C ARG A 128 -9.79 1.77 5.76
N GLY A 129 -8.64 2.08 5.16
CA GLY A 129 -8.27 1.64 3.80
C GLY A 129 -8.93 2.44 2.69
N GLY A 130 -9.48 3.62 3.00
CA GLY A 130 -9.94 4.56 1.97
C GLY A 130 -8.75 5.31 1.38
N CYS A 131 -8.78 5.63 0.10
CA CYS A 131 -7.79 6.51 -0.53
C CYS A 131 -8.47 7.57 -1.37
N LYS A 132 -7.86 8.75 -1.45
CA LYS A 132 -8.28 9.84 -2.33
C LYS A 132 -7.10 10.34 -3.15
N ARG A 133 -7.24 10.43 -4.48
CA ARG A 133 -6.26 11.10 -5.33
C ARG A 133 -6.35 12.61 -5.11
N ILE A 134 -5.22 13.28 -4.92
CA ILE A 134 -5.18 14.73 -4.73
C ILE A 134 -4.54 15.42 -5.94
N SER A 135 -4.96 16.66 -6.18
CA SER A 135 -4.30 17.51 -7.18
C SER A 135 -2.90 17.85 -6.69
N GLN A 136 -1.90 17.69 -7.55
CA GLN A 136 -0.58 18.23 -7.28
C GLN A 136 -0.64 19.74 -7.56
N TYR A 137 -0.26 20.56 -6.58
CA TYR A 137 -0.06 22.00 -6.73
C TYR A 137 1.38 22.28 -7.17
#